data_AF-A0A1M4V8T8-F1
#
_entry.id   AF-A0A1M4V8T8-F1
#
_cell.length_a   1.000
_cell.length_b   1.000
_cell.length_c   1.000
_cell.angle_alpha   90.00
_cell.angle_beta   90.00
_cell.angle_gamma   90.00
#
_symmetry.space_group_name_H-M   'P 1'
#
loop_
_entity.id
_entity.type
_entity.pdbx_description
1 polymer ?
#
loop_
_entity_poly.entity_id
_entity_poly.type
_entity_poly.pdbx_seq_one_letter_code
_entity_poly.pdbx_strand_id
1 'polypeptide(L)'
;MKKIIIIVFFPCLALSQEYEDFNYEEVRKKDCFITKIESYNSKTGLYYRASCGSYSASFEEKVIIPLTKQEKSKIWKIKNESKKHVLEDCTIIENITIKSSFLFNNEKLTTKCVETQLEKKMFIKLNMELRLILESKPEYRRAFYWEFIKK
;
A
#
# COMPACT_ATOMS: atom_id res chain seq x y z
N MET A 1 30.13 -8.78 -54.95
CA MET A 1 28.78 -8.46 -54.45
C MET A 1 28.78 -8.65 -52.93
N LYS A 2 28.77 -7.56 -52.14
CA LYS A 2 28.85 -7.63 -50.68
C LYS A 2 27.45 -7.85 -50.10
N LYS A 3 27.24 -8.96 -49.41
CA LYS A 3 26.00 -9.24 -48.68
C LYS A 3 26.00 -8.44 -47.38
N ILE A 4 25.10 -7.47 -47.25
CA ILE A 4 24.85 -6.75 -46.01
C ILE A 4 23.84 -7.58 -45.22
N ILE A 5 24.27 -8.11 -44.07
CA ILE A 5 23.38 -8.78 -43.12
C ILE A 5 22.79 -7.68 -42.24
N ILE A 6 21.49 -7.42 -42.40
CA ILE A 6 20.73 -6.51 -41.53
C ILE A 6 20.40 -7.28 -40.26
N ILE A 7 21.12 -7.00 -39.17
CA ILE A 7 20.77 -7.47 -37.83
C ILE A 7 19.62 -6.59 -37.35
N VAL A 8 18.40 -7.12 -37.43
CA VAL A 8 17.21 -6.49 -36.85
C VAL A 8 17.31 -6.66 -35.33
N PHE A 9 17.86 -5.66 -34.65
CA PHE A 9 17.71 -5.54 -33.20
C PHE A 9 16.21 -5.35 -32.91
N PHE A 10 15.62 -6.25 -32.15
CA PHE A 10 14.26 -6.14 -31.62
C PHE A 10 14.35 -5.72 -30.13
N PRO A 11 14.52 -4.42 -29.79
CA PRO A 11 14.62 -4.02 -28.40
C PRO A 11 13.21 -3.67 -27.89
N CYS A 12 12.34 -4.66 -27.71
CA CYS A 12 11.12 -4.47 -26.89
C CYS A 12 10.38 -5.77 -26.60
N LEU A 13 11.06 -6.74 -26.00
CA LEU A 13 10.38 -7.58 -25.01
C LEU A 13 10.51 -6.86 -23.67
N ALA A 14 9.82 -5.71 -23.55
CA ALA A 14 9.47 -5.23 -22.23
C ALA A 14 8.62 -6.34 -21.62
N LEU A 15 9.20 -7.13 -20.73
CA LEU A 15 8.45 -8.04 -19.86
C LEU A 15 7.23 -7.26 -19.40
N SER A 16 6.02 -7.69 -19.76
CA SER A 16 4.83 -7.16 -19.13
C SER A 16 4.98 -7.50 -17.66
N GLN A 17 5.44 -6.54 -16.87
CA GLN A 17 5.58 -6.71 -15.44
C GLN A 17 4.14 -6.87 -14.94
N GLU A 18 3.73 -8.11 -14.70
CA GLU A 18 2.41 -8.43 -14.22
C GLU A 18 2.24 -7.72 -12.88
N TYR A 19 1.32 -6.75 -12.88
CA TYR A 19 0.85 -6.10 -11.67
C TYR A 19 -0.60 -6.54 -11.51
N GLU A 20 -0.99 -6.83 -10.27
CA GLU A 20 -2.38 -7.09 -9.92
C GLU A 20 -2.87 -6.05 -8.91
N ASP A 21 -4.18 -6.06 -8.68
CA ASP A 21 -4.76 -5.25 -7.62
C ASP A 21 -4.45 -5.85 -6.25
N PHE A 22 -4.17 -4.96 -5.31
CA PHE A 22 -3.97 -5.22 -3.88
C PHE A 22 -4.86 -4.34 -3.01
N ASN A 23 -5.01 -4.73 -1.75
CA ASN A 23 -5.60 -3.91 -0.69
C ASN A 23 -4.57 -3.64 0.41
N TYR A 24 -4.70 -2.48 1.04
CA TYR A 24 -3.99 -2.13 2.27
C TYR A 24 -5.02 -1.76 3.35
N GLU A 25 -4.78 -2.19 4.57
CA GLU A 25 -5.55 -1.80 5.75
C GLU A 25 -4.63 -1.59 6.94
N GLU A 26 -4.87 -0.55 7.72
CA GLU A 26 -4.26 -0.30 9.02
C GLU A 26 -5.38 -0.03 10.04
N VAL A 27 -5.38 -0.81 11.11
CA VAL A 27 -6.29 -0.68 12.24
C VAL A 27 -5.47 -0.35 13.47
N ARG A 28 -5.80 0.77 14.12
CA ARG A 28 -5.25 1.15 15.42
C ARG A 28 -6.30 0.89 16.49
N LYS A 29 -5.89 0.22 17.55
CA LYS A 29 -6.71 -0.06 18.73
C LYS A 29 -6.04 0.51 19.96
N LYS A 30 -6.81 1.13 20.85
CA LYS A 30 -6.37 1.54 22.19
C LYS A 30 -7.31 0.90 23.20
N ASP A 31 -6.77 0.20 24.20
CA ASP A 31 -7.59 -0.46 25.23
C ASP A 31 -8.72 -1.34 24.64
N CYS A 32 -8.39 -2.08 23.57
CA CYS A 32 -9.31 -2.90 22.76
C CYS A 32 -10.34 -2.14 21.88
N PHE A 33 -10.44 -0.82 21.98
CA PHE A 33 -11.30 -0.02 21.11
C PHE A 33 -10.57 0.38 19.83
N ILE A 34 -11.22 0.21 18.67
CA ILE A 34 -10.69 0.76 17.41
C ILE A 34 -10.73 2.28 17.52
N THR A 35 -9.58 2.92 17.35
CA THR A 35 -9.43 4.38 17.39
C THR A 35 -9.18 4.98 16.02
N LYS A 36 -8.62 4.19 15.09
CA LYS A 36 -8.39 4.60 13.71
C LYS A 36 -8.47 3.41 12.77
N ILE A 37 -9.06 3.62 11.61
CA ILE A 37 -8.97 2.74 10.45
C ILE A 37 -8.42 3.56 9.28
N GLU A 38 -7.52 2.97 8.53
CA GLU A 38 -7.05 3.51 7.26
C GLU A 38 -7.00 2.38 6.24
N SER A 39 -7.54 2.58 5.05
CA SER A 39 -7.53 1.53 4.02
C SER A 39 -7.38 2.09 2.61
N TYR A 40 -6.88 1.24 1.73
CA TYR A 40 -6.70 1.52 0.32
C TYR A 40 -7.03 0.32 -0.55
N ASN A 41 -7.86 0.51 -1.57
CA ASN A 41 -8.18 -0.50 -2.57
C ASN A 41 -7.62 -0.07 -3.93
N SER A 42 -6.57 -0.73 -4.41
CA SER A 42 -5.87 -0.31 -5.65
C SER A 42 -6.66 -0.56 -6.94
N LYS A 43 -7.70 -1.40 -6.90
CA LYS A 43 -8.60 -1.64 -8.02
C LYS A 43 -9.49 -0.43 -8.28
N THR A 44 -10.10 0.09 -7.22
CA THR A 44 -11.05 1.21 -7.26
C THR A 44 -10.37 2.56 -7.05
N GLY A 45 -9.17 2.57 -6.46
CA GLY A 45 -8.49 3.77 -5.99
C GLY A 45 -9.07 4.32 -4.69
N LEU A 46 -10.07 3.68 -4.07
CA LEU A 46 -10.67 4.18 -2.84
C LEU A 46 -9.64 4.18 -1.71
N TYR A 47 -9.31 5.37 -1.22
CA TYR A 47 -8.60 5.60 0.02
C TYR A 47 -9.59 6.08 1.08
N TYR A 48 -9.52 5.47 2.24
CA TYR A 48 -10.44 5.69 3.34
C TYR A 48 -9.67 5.88 4.64
N ARG A 49 -10.10 6.86 5.44
CA ARG A 49 -9.61 7.05 6.79
C ARG A 49 -10.76 7.38 7.71
N ALA A 50 -10.83 6.69 8.84
CA ALA A 50 -11.75 7.00 9.90
C ALA A 50 -11.03 7.09 11.24
N SER A 51 -11.37 8.11 12.02
CA SER A 51 -11.01 8.22 13.43
C SER A 51 -12.26 7.93 14.27
N CYS A 52 -12.19 6.87 15.05
CA CYS A 52 -13.28 6.41 15.90
C CYS A 52 -13.04 6.95 17.31
N GLY A 53 -13.80 7.96 17.72
CA GLY A 53 -13.82 8.43 19.10
C GLY A 53 -14.75 7.54 19.94
N SER A 54 -14.36 7.22 21.17
CA SER A 54 -15.25 6.52 22.11
C SER A 54 -16.47 7.37 22.51
N TYR A 55 -16.38 8.70 22.34
CA TYR A 55 -17.38 9.67 22.81
C TYR A 55 -17.59 10.88 21.88
N SER A 56 -17.06 10.85 20.65
CA SER A 56 -17.20 11.96 19.68
C SER A 56 -17.66 11.46 18.32
N ALA A 57 -18.22 12.35 17.49
CA ALA A 57 -18.57 12.04 16.12
C ALA A 57 -17.36 11.45 15.39
N SER A 58 -17.56 10.30 14.72
CA SER A 58 -16.54 9.68 13.89
C SER A 58 -16.16 10.65 12.78
N PHE A 59 -14.86 10.94 12.68
CA PHE A 59 -14.34 11.69 11.55
C PHE A 59 -14.02 10.70 10.44
N GLU A 60 -14.67 10.86 9.29
CA GLU A 60 -14.59 9.93 8.17
C GLU A 60 -14.23 10.67 6.89
N GLU A 61 -13.23 10.16 6.18
CA GLU A 61 -12.78 10.72 4.92
C GLU A 61 -12.57 9.64 3.87
N LYS A 62 -13.09 9.94 2.68
CA LYS A 62 -13.05 9.07 1.52
C LYS A 62 -12.61 9.88 0.31
N VAL A 63 -11.62 9.38 -0.41
CA VAL A 63 -11.15 9.98 -1.65
C VAL A 63 -10.76 8.90 -2.64
N ILE A 64 -11.01 9.14 -3.93
CA ILE A 64 -10.58 8.25 -5.01
C ILE A 64 -9.21 8.71 -5.49
N ILE A 65 -8.20 7.86 -5.31
CA ILE A 65 -6.81 8.06 -5.72
C ILE A 65 -6.41 6.86 -6.61
N PRO A 66 -6.60 6.94 -7.93
CA PRO A 66 -6.26 5.85 -8.83
C PRO A 66 -4.74 5.69 -8.97
N LEU A 67 -4.24 4.45 -8.90
CA LEU A 67 -2.85 4.15 -9.27
C LEU A 67 -2.74 3.85 -10.75
N THR A 68 -1.69 4.41 -11.35
CA THR A 68 -1.23 4.01 -12.68
C THR A 68 -0.64 2.59 -12.66
N LYS A 69 -0.54 1.99 -13.85
CA LYS A 69 0.13 0.69 -14.02
C LYS A 69 1.57 0.70 -13.48
N GLN A 70 2.29 1.80 -13.71
CA GLN A 70 3.66 1.97 -13.25
C GLN A 70 3.75 2.01 -11.72
N GLU A 71 2.84 2.70 -11.05
CA GLU A 71 2.77 2.75 -9.59
C GLU A 71 2.44 1.39 -8.98
N LYS A 72 1.46 0.67 -9.55
CA LYS A 72 1.16 -0.71 -9.13
C LYS A 72 2.39 -1.63 -9.32
N SER A 73 3.09 -1.50 -10.43
CA SER A 73 4.31 -2.26 -10.71
C SER A 73 5.42 -2.02 -9.67
N LYS A 74 5.60 -0.79 -9.18
CA LYS A 74 6.57 -0.49 -8.10
C LYS A 74 6.25 -1.26 -6.82
N ILE A 75 4.99 -1.26 -6.39
CA ILE A 75 4.52 -2.02 -5.23
C ILE A 75 4.76 -3.53 -5.45
N TRP A 76 4.41 -4.04 -6.63
CA TRP A 76 4.60 -5.45 -7.00
C TRP A 76 6.05 -5.89 -7.02
N LYS A 77 6.96 -5.02 -7.47
CA LYS A 77 8.40 -5.29 -7.44
C LYS A 77 8.88 -5.53 -6.01
N ILE A 78 8.46 -4.69 -5.06
CA ILE A 78 8.81 -4.86 -3.64
C ILE A 78 8.16 -6.13 -3.08
N LYS A 79 6.90 -6.40 -3.40
CA LYS A 79 6.22 -7.64 -2.99
C LYS A 79 6.95 -8.88 -3.48
N ASN A 80 7.41 -8.89 -4.73
CA ASN A 80 8.11 -10.04 -5.33
C ASN A 80 9.47 -10.31 -4.67
N GLU A 81 10.12 -9.32 -4.05
CA GLU A 81 11.30 -9.53 -3.19
C GLU A 81 10.97 -10.40 -1.96
N SER A 82 9.73 -10.37 -1.46
CA SER A 82 9.33 -11.09 -0.24
C SER A 82 8.91 -12.55 -0.45
N LYS A 83 8.55 -12.94 -1.69
CA LYS A 83 7.92 -14.23 -2.03
C LYS A 83 6.64 -14.58 -1.22
N LYS A 84 6.05 -13.63 -0.49
CA LYS A 84 4.80 -13.82 0.27
C LYS A 84 3.64 -13.06 -0.35
N HIS A 85 2.43 -13.58 -0.20
CA HIS A 85 1.19 -13.01 -0.74
C HIS A 85 0.41 -12.16 0.27
N VAL A 86 0.66 -12.37 1.57
CA VAL A 86 0.13 -11.55 2.67
C VAL A 86 1.30 -11.11 3.54
N LEU A 87 1.34 -9.83 3.86
CA LEU A 87 2.28 -9.27 4.83
C LEU A 87 1.47 -8.44 5.82
N GLU A 88 1.43 -8.90 7.08
CA GLU A 88 0.79 -8.18 8.19
C GLU A 88 1.85 -7.75 9.19
N ASP A 89 1.94 -6.48 9.55
CA ASP A 89 2.76 -5.99 10.65
C ASP A 89 1.88 -5.67 11.86
N CYS A 90 2.37 -6.09 13.04
CA CYS A 90 1.70 -5.86 14.30
C CYS A 90 2.68 -5.19 15.25
N THR A 91 2.40 -3.93 15.58
CA THR A 91 3.22 -3.13 16.47
C THR A 91 2.41 -2.75 17.70
N ILE A 92 2.97 -2.97 18.88
CA ILE A 92 2.36 -2.57 20.16
C ILE A 92 3.22 -1.47 20.76
N ILE A 93 2.60 -0.31 21.02
CA ILE A 93 3.23 0.84 21.67
C ILE A 93 2.34 1.18 22.87
N GLU A 94 2.85 0.93 24.08
CA GLU A 94 2.07 1.08 25.33
C GLU A 94 0.75 0.27 25.26
N ASN A 95 -0.41 0.93 25.30
CA ASN A 95 -1.73 0.33 25.16
C ASN A 95 -2.33 0.45 23.76
N ILE A 96 -1.54 0.89 22.78
CA ILE A 96 -1.94 1.03 21.38
C ILE A 96 -1.42 -0.16 20.58
N THR A 97 -2.34 -0.92 19.99
CA THR A 97 -2.03 -1.96 19.01
C THR A 97 -2.29 -1.41 17.61
N ILE A 98 -1.27 -1.46 16.75
CA ILE A 98 -1.36 -1.12 15.33
C ILE A 98 -1.22 -2.43 14.55
N LYS A 99 -2.23 -2.76 13.75
CA LYS A 99 -2.19 -3.87 12.81
C LYS A 99 -2.31 -3.32 11.40
N SER A 100 -1.32 -3.57 10.57
CA SER A 100 -1.31 -3.09 9.18
C SER A 100 -1.08 -4.27 8.23
N SER A 101 -1.88 -4.41 7.18
CA SER A 101 -1.91 -5.57 6.31
C SER A 101 -1.90 -5.15 4.83
N PHE A 102 -1.06 -5.81 4.03
CA PHE A 102 -1.14 -5.80 2.56
C PHE A 102 -1.67 -7.15 2.07
N LEU A 103 -2.69 -7.09 1.21
CA LEU A 103 -3.36 -8.26 0.66
C LEU A 103 -3.24 -8.25 -0.86
N PHE A 104 -2.54 -9.24 -1.41
CA PHE A 104 -2.40 -9.45 -2.84
C PHE A 104 -3.30 -10.62 -3.27
N ASN A 105 -3.85 -10.55 -4.48
CA ASN A 105 -4.54 -11.67 -5.16
C ASN A 105 -5.82 -12.16 -4.45
N ASN A 106 -6.52 -11.27 -3.72
CA ASN A 106 -7.74 -11.59 -2.96
C ASN A 106 -7.55 -12.75 -1.95
N GLU A 107 -6.34 -13.00 -1.48
CA GLU A 107 -6.11 -13.99 -0.43
C GLU A 107 -6.77 -13.55 0.89
N LYS A 108 -7.26 -14.52 1.67
CA LYS A 108 -7.84 -14.26 2.99
C LYS A 108 -6.75 -13.75 3.93
N LEU A 109 -7.08 -12.74 4.74
CA LEU A 109 -6.27 -12.30 5.89
C LEU A 109 -5.80 -13.52 6.68
N THR A 110 -4.49 -13.75 6.73
CA THR A 110 -3.92 -14.69 7.69
C THR A 110 -3.83 -13.98 9.04
N THR A 111 -3.81 -14.71 10.16
CA THR A 111 -3.74 -14.11 11.50
C THR A 111 -2.31 -13.89 11.99
N LYS A 112 -1.31 -14.08 11.12
CA LYS A 112 0.09 -14.10 11.52
C LYS A 112 0.79 -12.81 11.11
N CYS A 113 1.21 -12.06 12.13
CA CYS A 113 2.09 -10.92 12.00
C CYS A 113 3.46 -11.35 11.45
N VAL A 114 4.20 -10.45 10.80
CA VAL A 114 5.54 -10.71 10.29
C VAL A 114 6.50 -11.04 11.42
N GLU A 115 7.19 -12.17 11.28
CA GLU A 115 8.02 -12.74 12.34
C GLU A 115 9.51 -12.45 12.09
N THR A 116 9.93 -12.37 10.82
CA THR A 116 11.34 -12.21 10.46
C THR A 116 11.73 -10.74 10.23
N GLN A 117 13.00 -10.41 10.48
CA GLN A 117 13.52 -9.06 10.18
C GLN A 117 13.42 -8.70 8.70
N LEU A 118 13.61 -9.68 7.81
CA LEU A 118 13.48 -9.48 6.36
C LEU A 118 12.05 -9.08 6.00
N GLU A 119 11.06 -9.78 6.54
CA GLU A 119 9.65 -9.48 6.31
C GLU A 119 9.27 -8.10 6.84
N LYS A 120 9.72 -7.74 8.05
CA LYS A 120 9.53 -6.39 8.60
C LYS A 120 10.13 -5.31 7.68
N LYS A 121 11.35 -5.53 7.20
CA LYS A 121 11.99 -4.60 6.24
C LYS A 121 11.19 -4.47 4.95
N MET A 122 10.64 -5.56 4.42
CA MET A 122 9.81 -5.52 3.21
C MET A 122 8.47 -4.83 3.46
N PHE A 123 7.85 -5.08 4.61
CA PHE A 123 6.62 -4.41 4.99
C PHE A 123 6.82 -2.89 5.10
N ILE A 124 7.89 -2.45 5.76
CA ILE A 124 8.24 -1.03 5.87
C ILE A 124 8.43 -0.40 4.48
N LYS A 125 9.16 -1.07 3.58
CA LYS A 125 9.33 -0.59 2.19
C LYS A 125 7.98 -0.44 1.47
N LEU A 126 7.09 -1.43 1.57
CA LEU A 126 5.77 -1.39 0.95
C LEU A 126 4.93 -0.25 1.49
N ASN A 127 4.89 -0.08 2.81
CA ASN A 127 4.15 0.98 3.47
C ASN A 127 4.65 2.36 3.03
N MET A 128 5.97 2.57 3.05
CA MET A 128 6.58 3.82 2.60
C MET A 128 6.29 4.10 1.12
N GLU A 129 6.45 3.12 0.23
CA GLU A 129 6.22 3.33 -1.20
C GLU A 129 4.74 3.66 -1.47
N LEU A 130 3.79 2.97 -0.82
CA LEU A 130 2.37 3.28 -0.93
C LEU A 130 2.08 4.71 -0.45
N ARG A 131 2.61 5.11 0.72
CA ARG A 131 2.45 6.47 1.26
C ARG A 131 2.98 7.52 0.31
N LEU A 132 4.20 7.35 -0.18
CA LEU A 132 4.82 8.26 -1.13
C LEU A 132 3.99 8.42 -2.41
N ILE A 133 3.46 7.32 -2.94
CA ILE A 133 2.56 7.35 -4.10
C ILE A 133 1.30 8.13 -3.77
N LEU A 134 0.59 7.81 -2.68
CA LEU A 134 -0.67 8.44 -2.32
C LEU A 134 -0.48 9.95 -2.04
N GLU A 135 0.50 10.33 -1.23
CA GLU A 135 0.76 11.74 -0.83
C GLU A 135 1.28 12.62 -1.99
N SER A 136 1.79 12.00 -3.06
CA SER A 136 2.16 12.72 -4.28
C SER A 136 0.94 13.17 -5.10
N LYS A 137 -0.24 12.57 -4.87
CA LYS A 137 -1.43 12.78 -5.70
C LYS A 137 -2.19 14.05 -5.27
N PRO A 138 -2.67 14.86 -6.22
CA PRO A 138 -3.42 16.07 -5.90
C PRO A 138 -4.76 15.77 -5.19
N GLU A 139 -5.36 14.62 -5.44
CA GLU A 139 -6.57 14.15 -4.74
C GLU A 139 -6.30 13.97 -3.24
N TYR A 140 -5.18 13.31 -2.89
CA TYR A 140 -4.77 13.18 -1.50
C TYR A 140 -4.52 14.55 -0.87
N ARG A 141 -3.72 15.39 -1.52
CA ARG A 141 -3.36 16.71 -0.95
C ARG A 141 -4.56 17.63 -0.76
N ARG A 142 -5.56 17.54 -1.63
CA ARG A 142 -6.82 18.30 -1.48
C ARG A 142 -7.68 17.76 -0.36
N ALA A 143 -7.82 16.43 -0.27
CA ALA A 143 -8.57 15.80 0.79
C ALA A 143 -7.89 16.11 2.14
N PHE A 144 -6.61 15.75 2.30
CA PHE A 144 -5.86 15.81 3.56
C PHE A 144 -5.05 17.10 3.73
N TYR A 145 -5.54 18.24 3.24
CA TYR A 145 -4.75 19.48 3.15
C TYR A 145 -4.23 19.96 4.53
N TRP A 146 -4.97 19.71 5.62
CA TRP A 146 -4.57 20.09 6.98
C TRP A 146 -3.29 19.39 7.45
N GLU A 147 -2.90 18.24 6.88
CA GLU A 147 -1.64 17.58 7.18
C GLU A 147 -0.42 18.42 6.76
N PHE A 148 -0.61 19.32 5.80
CA PHE A 148 0.45 20.14 5.22
C PHE A 148 0.50 21.56 5.79
N ILE A 149 -0.52 21.99 6.54
CA ILE A 149 -0.61 23.34 7.12
C ILE A 149 -0.07 23.39 8.55
N LYS A 150 -0.10 22.30 9.32
CA LYS A 150 0.32 22.26 10.73
C LYS A 150 1.85 22.08 10.94
N LYS A 151 2.69 22.75 10.15
CA LYS A 151 4.15 22.76 10.38
C LYS A 151 4.62 24.09 10.95
#